data_AF-A0AAW9QBB0-F1
#
_entry.id   AF-A0AAW9QBB0-F1
#
_cell.length_a   1.000
_cell.length_b   1.000
_cell.length_c   1.000
_cell.angle_alpha   90.00
_cell.angle_beta   90.00
_cell.angle_gamma   90.00
#
_symmetry.space_group_name_H-M   'P 1'
#
loop_
_entity.id
_entity.type
_entity.pdbx_description
1 polymer ?
#
loop_
_entity_poly.entity_id
_entity_poly.type
_entity_poly.pdbx_seq_one_letter_code
_entity_poly.pdbx_strand_id
1 'polypeptide(L)'
;MIPSSSFRRRTGAAGAALAALMIAGCASGPPQASRAPGSEADRRAAAPAALMAEQQWLQQWFSGTPVQIVMARDGTLRVDVPAAFAFDAGQAGVKPPLAAVLDRVAESLRRNELLVVSVSVPAASDAALAKRRHDAVARHLAGRGVAAARVGTSPANGAVLGLRLAVGDA
;
A
#
# COMPACT_ATOMS: atom_id res chain seq x y z
N MET A 1 15.87 66.86 3.47
CA MET A 1 16.64 67.07 4.72
C MET A 1 15.64 67.33 5.84
N ILE A 2 15.40 66.33 6.69
CA ILE A 2 14.52 66.38 7.87
C ILE A 2 15.39 66.03 9.09
N PRO A 3 15.21 66.69 10.25
CA PRO A 3 16.27 66.92 11.23
C PRO A 3 16.47 65.82 12.27
N SER A 4 17.66 65.89 12.86
CA SER A 4 18.10 65.26 14.10
C SER A 4 17.20 65.58 15.29
N SER A 5 16.93 64.59 16.15
CA SER A 5 16.84 64.81 17.60
C SER A 5 17.12 63.54 18.40
N SER A 6 17.83 63.80 19.47
CA SER A 6 18.66 62.99 20.34
C SER A 6 17.91 62.18 21.40
N PHE A 7 18.47 61.00 21.66
CA PHE A 7 18.85 60.46 22.97
C PHE A 7 17.77 60.26 24.05
N ARG A 8 17.67 58.99 24.48
CA ARG A 8 17.74 58.48 25.87
C ARG A 8 16.56 57.58 26.23
N ARG A 9 16.88 56.32 26.53
CA ARG A 9 16.34 55.54 27.67
C ARG A 9 17.11 54.21 27.73
N ARG A 10 18.06 54.17 28.66
CA ARG A 10 18.03 53.38 29.91
C ARG A 10 18.33 51.89 29.67
N THR A 11 19.57 51.54 29.97
CA THR A 11 19.99 50.23 30.47
C THR A 11 18.99 49.67 31.48
N GLY A 12 18.53 48.45 31.24
CA GLY A 12 17.81 47.60 32.18
C GLY A 12 18.27 46.16 31.94
N ALA A 13 18.86 45.57 32.96
CA ALA A 13 19.47 44.26 32.95
C ALA A 13 18.44 43.12 32.98
N ALA A 14 18.97 41.92 32.74
CA ALA A 14 18.53 40.63 33.29
C ALA A 14 17.43 39.84 32.57
N GLY A 15 17.74 38.56 32.36
CA GLY A 15 16.80 37.50 32.69
C GLY A 15 16.17 36.77 31.52
N ALA A 16 16.54 35.50 31.38
CA ALA A 16 15.94 34.50 30.51
C ALA A 16 14.44 34.29 30.79
N ALA A 17 13.67 33.91 29.76
CA ALA A 17 12.62 32.91 29.90
C ALA A 17 12.09 32.51 28.51
N LEU A 18 12.16 31.21 28.23
CA LEU A 18 11.42 30.55 27.16
C LEU A 18 9.94 30.94 27.22
N ALA A 19 9.41 31.45 26.11
CA ALA A 19 7.99 31.72 25.99
C ALA A 19 7.22 30.39 25.88
N ALA A 20 6.61 30.00 26.99
CA ALA A 20 5.52 29.05 27.04
C ALA A 20 4.32 29.61 26.26
N LEU A 21 3.85 28.87 25.24
CA LEU A 21 2.53 29.10 24.68
C LEU A 21 1.55 28.14 25.37
N MET A 22 0.81 28.71 26.31
CA MET A 22 -0.30 28.08 27.04
C MET A 22 -1.55 28.06 26.15
N ILE A 23 -2.10 26.87 25.92
CA ILE A 23 -3.56 26.69 25.79
C ILE A 23 -3.94 25.55 26.73
N ALA A 24 -4.42 25.91 27.92
CA ALA A 24 -5.11 25.02 28.83
C ALA A 24 -6.56 24.86 28.35
N GLY A 25 -6.87 23.73 27.73
CA GLY A 25 -8.23 23.29 27.43
C GLY A 25 -8.51 21.99 28.17
N CYS A 26 -9.57 21.96 28.98
CA CYS A 26 -10.01 20.79 29.72
C CYS A 26 -10.38 19.65 28.76
N ALA A 27 -9.57 18.59 28.70
CA ALA A 27 -9.98 17.29 28.20
C ALA A 27 -9.10 16.22 28.84
N SER A 28 -9.71 15.41 29.72
CA SER A 28 -9.14 14.16 30.20
C SER A 28 -8.98 13.20 29.01
N GLY A 29 -7.86 13.27 28.31
CA GLY A 29 -7.43 12.28 27.32
C GLY A 29 -6.30 11.43 27.90
N PRO A 30 -6.22 10.11 27.61
CA PRO A 30 -5.14 9.28 28.12
C PRO A 30 -3.78 9.85 27.69
N PRO A 31 -2.72 9.61 28.47
CA PRO A 31 -1.39 10.15 28.16
C PRO A 31 -1.05 9.79 26.72
N GLN A 32 -0.68 10.79 25.93
CA GLN A 32 -0.04 10.56 24.64
C GLN A 32 1.28 9.85 24.95
N ALA A 33 1.18 8.52 25.02
CA ALA A 33 2.32 7.63 25.05
C ALA A 33 3.20 8.06 23.88
N SER A 34 4.43 8.45 24.21
CA SER A 34 5.43 8.88 23.24
C SER A 34 5.50 7.86 22.12
N ARG A 35 4.89 8.18 20.97
CA ARG A 35 4.91 7.30 19.81
C ARG A 35 6.36 7.20 19.36
N ALA A 36 6.95 6.02 19.50
CA ALA A 36 8.25 5.76 18.91
C ALA A 36 8.13 5.96 17.39
N PRO A 37 8.97 6.79 16.76
CA PRO A 37 8.94 6.95 15.31
C PRO A 37 9.14 5.58 14.64
N GLY A 38 8.24 5.25 13.70
CA GLY A 38 8.22 3.93 13.06
C GLY A 38 7.29 2.92 13.74
N SER A 39 6.45 3.37 14.68
CA SER A 39 5.40 2.53 15.26
C SER A 39 4.50 1.94 14.16
N GLU A 40 3.84 0.81 14.47
CA GLU A 40 2.83 0.20 13.59
C GLU A 40 1.77 1.21 13.15
N ALA A 41 1.37 2.10 14.05
CA ALA A 41 0.41 3.16 13.74
C ALA A 41 0.95 4.19 12.74
N ASP A 42 2.23 4.55 12.82
CA ASP A 42 2.86 5.45 11.82
C ASP A 42 2.96 4.76 10.46
N ARG A 43 3.34 3.48 10.43
CA ARG A 43 3.39 2.68 9.19
C ARG A 43 2.01 2.56 8.55
N ARG A 44 0.95 2.33 9.33
CA ARG A 44 -0.43 2.31 8.83
C ARG A 44 -0.89 3.68 8.33
N ALA A 45 -0.54 4.77 9.03
CA ALA A 45 -0.85 6.12 8.57
C ALA A 45 -0.17 6.48 7.23
N ALA A 46 1.03 5.95 6.99
CA ALA A 46 1.76 6.12 5.73
C ALA A 46 1.33 5.15 4.61
N ALA A 47 0.53 4.12 4.92
CA ALA A 47 0.22 3.04 3.99
C ALA A 47 -0.50 3.46 2.69
N PRO A 48 -1.41 4.46 2.69
CA PRO A 48 -1.98 4.97 1.43
C PRO A 48 -0.91 5.55 0.48
N ALA A 49 0.06 6.29 1.03
CA ALA A 49 1.18 6.82 0.24
C ALA A 49 2.09 5.69 -0.26
N ALA A 50 2.31 4.65 0.54
CA ALA A 50 3.03 3.45 0.10
C ALA A 50 2.31 2.77 -1.07
N LEU A 51 0.98 2.58 -1.00
CA LEU A 51 0.20 2.02 -2.11
C LEU A 51 0.28 2.85 -3.40
N MET A 52 0.29 4.18 -3.30
CA MET A 52 0.53 5.07 -4.45
C MET A 52 1.91 4.83 -5.07
N ALA A 53 2.96 4.75 -4.26
CA ALA A 53 4.31 4.48 -4.73
C ALA A 53 4.41 3.10 -5.40
N GLU A 54 3.78 2.08 -4.80
CA GLU A 54 3.70 0.73 -5.34
C GLU A 54 2.95 0.68 -6.68
N GLN A 55 1.86 1.43 -6.82
CA GLN A 55 1.13 1.57 -8.08
C GLN A 55 2.05 2.12 -9.18
N GLN A 56 2.71 3.25 -8.92
CA GLN A 56 3.58 3.92 -9.90
C GLN A 56 4.73 3.01 -10.31
N TRP A 57 5.33 2.32 -9.33
CA TRP A 57 6.41 1.38 -9.59
C TRP A 57 5.96 0.20 -10.45
N LEU A 58 4.84 -0.44 -10.13
CA LEU A 58 4.29 -1.53 -10.95
C LEU A 58 3.93 -1.03 -12.36
N GLN A 59 3.33 0.16 -12.47
CA GLN A 59 2.95 0.73 -13.76
C GLN A 59 4.16 0.97 -14.66
N GLN A 60 5.32 1.36 -14.11
CA GLN A 60 6.56 1.50 -14.87
C GLN A 60 7.03 0.15 -15.44
N TRP A 61 6.96 -0.93 -14.65
CA TRP A 61 7.35 -2.28 -15.10
C TRP A 61 6.44 -2.86 -16.18
N PHE A 62 5.14 -2.55 -16.12
CA PHE A 62 4.13 -3.10 -17.02
C PHE A 62 3.64 -2.11 -18.07
N SER A 63 4.33 -0.97 -18.21
CA SER A 63 4.06 -0.01 -19.28
C SER A 63 4.21 -0.68 -20.64
N GLY A 64 3.22 -0.48 -21.52
CA GLY A 64 3.18 -1.13 -22.84
C GLY A 64 2.71 -2.59 -22.83
N THR A 65 2.32 -3.14 -21.67
CA THR A 65 1.65 -4.45 -21.57
C THR A 65 0.14 -4.27 -21.41
N PRO A 66 -0.69 -5.30 -21.69
CA PRO A 66 -2.14 -5.20 -21.49
C PRO A 66 -2.57 -5.33 -20.02
N VAL A 67 -1.63 -5.27 -19.08
CA VAL A 67 -1.89 -5.32 -17.64
C VAL A 67 -2.40 -3.95 -17.18
N GLN A 68 -3.56 -3.92 -16.54
CA GLN A 68 -4.17 -2.69 -16.03
C GLN A 68 -3.83 -2.51 -14.57
N ILE A 69 -3.21 -1.38 -14.21
CA ILE A 69 -2.78 -1.10 -12.83
C ILE A 69 -3.39 0.23 -12.42
N VAL A 70 -4.34 0.19 -11.49
CA VAL A 70 -5.08 1.39 -11.06
C VAL A 70 -5.33 1.38 -9.56
N MET A 71 -5.37 2.56 -8.97
CA MET A 71 -5.98 2.71 -7.65
C MET A 71 -7.50 2.64 -7.78
N ALA A 72 -8.12 1.73 -7.05
CA ALA A 72 -9.56 1.63 -6.93
C ALA A 72 -10.10 2.71 -5.98
N ARG A 73 -11.40 3.01 -6.11
CA ARG A 73 -12.07 4.05 -5.29
C ARG A 73 -12.09 3.72 -3.80
N ASP A 74 -11.94 2.44 -3.45
CA ASP A 74 -11.85 1.96 -2.08
C ASP A 74 -10.43 2.08 -1.49
N GLY A 75 -9.50 2.72 -2.18
CA GLY A 75 -8.13 2.91 -1.73
C GLY A 75 -7.24 1.67 -1.89
N THR A 76 -7.70 0.67 -2.64
CA THR A 76 -6.92 -0.55 -2.93
C THR A 76 -6.22 -0.45 -4.28
N LEU A 77 -5.02 -1.03 -4.39
CA LEU A 77 -4.30 -1.13 -5.65
C LEU A 77 -4.78 -2.36 -6.42
N ARG A 78 -5.37 -2.14 -7.59
CA ARG A 78 -5.88 -3.20 -8.46
C ARG A 78 -4.96 -3.42 -9.64
N VAL A 79 -4.61 -4.68 -9.88
CA VAL A 79 -3.83 -5.15 -11.03
C VAL A 79 -4.67 -6.18 -11.77
N ASP A 80 -5.08 -5.90 -13.00
CA ASP A 80 -5.81 -6.85 -13.83
C ASP A 80 -4.93 -7.40 -14.95
N VAL A 81 -4.90 -8.72 -15.06
CA VAL A 81 -4.23 -9.44 -16.14
C VAL A 81 -5.30 -10.09 -17.01
N PRO A 82 -5.32 -9.88 -18.34
CA PRO A 82 -6.29 -10.53 -19.21
C PRO A 82 -6.13 -12.07 -19.15
N ALA A 83 -7.25 -12.80 -19.08
CA ALA A 83 -7.22 -14.25 -18.88
C ALA A 83 -6.38 -15.01 -19.93
N ALA A 84 -6.32 -14.51 -21.18
CA ALA A 84 -5.52 -15.08 -22.26
C ALA A 84 -4.01 -15.18 -21.94
N PHE A 85 -3.51 -14.27 -21.10
CA PHE A 85 -2.11 -14.23 -20.65
C PHE A 85 -1.91 -14.88 -19.27
N ALA A 86 -3.00 -15.25 -18.59
CA ALA A 86 -2.99 -15.84 -17.25
C ALA A 86 -2.91 -17.37 -17.29
N PHE A 87 -3.86 -18.00 -17.99
CA PHE A 87 -4.01 -19.45 -18.04
C PHE A 87 -4.43 -19.90 -19.43
N ASP A 88 -4.07 -21.12 -19.81
CA ASP A 88 -4.65 -21.77 -20.98
C ASP A 88 -6.06 -22.29 -20.68
N ALA A 89 -6.86 -22.48 -21.73
CA ALA A 89 -8.22 -22.98 -21.61
C ALA A 89 -8.24 -24.36 -20.93
N GLY A 90 -9.07 -24.54 -19.91
CA GLY A 90 -9.15 -25.79 -19.13
C GLY A 90 -7.95 -26.07 -18.20
N GLN A 91 -6.91 -25.22 -18.22
CA GLN A 91 -5.67 -25.44 -17.49
C GLN A 91 -5.54 -24.52 -16.26
N ALA A 92 -4.79 -25.00 -15.27
CA ALA A 92 -4.43 -24.25 -14.06
C ALA A 92 -2.96 -23.79 -14.03
N GLY A 93 -2.18 -24.10 -15.06
CA GLY A 93 -0.80 -23.67 -15.18
C GLY A 93 -0.68 -22.16 -15.35
N VAL A 94 0.07 -21.51 -14.47
CA VAL A 94 0.39 -20.08 -14.56
C VAL A 94 1.30 -19.86 -15.77
N LYS A 95 0.87 -19.02 -16.71
CA LYS A 95 1.67 -18.69 -17.90
C LYS A 95 2.81 -17.72 -17.56
N PRO A 96 3.91 -17.70 -18.35
CA PRO A 96 5.04 -16.80 -18.10
C PRO A 96 4.69 -15.31 -17.95
N PRO A 97 3.75 -14.73 -18.73
CA PRO A 97 3.36 -13.33 -18.54
C PRO A 97 2.74 -13.06 -17.16
N LEU A 98 1.85 -13.94 -16.69
CA LEU A 98 1.28 -13.83 -15.35
C LEU A 98 2.35 -14.06 -14.27
N ALA A 99 3.26 -15.01 -14.45
CA ALA A 99 4.37 -15.22 -13.54
C ALA A 99 5.18 -13.92 -13.31
N ALA A 100 5.48 -13.17 -14.38
CA ALA A 100 6.18 -11.89 -14.26
C ALA A 100 5.39 -10.84 -13.45
N VAL A 101 4.05 -10.81 -13.60
CA VAL A 101 3.17 -9.94 -12.79
C VAL A 101 3.20 -10.35 -11.32
N LEU A 102 3.03 -11.65 -11.05
CA LEU A 102 3.06 -12.19 -9.68
C LEU A 102 4.42 -11.96 -9.00
N ASP A 103 5.51 -11.97 -9.76
CA ASP A 103 6.86 -11.71 -9.24
C ASP A 103 7.00 -10.27 -8.72
N ARG A 104 6.49 -9.30 -9.48
CA ARG A 104 6.52 -7.89 -9.09
C ARG A 104 5.55 -7.58 -7.97
N VAL A 105 4.37 -8.20 -7.98
CA VAL A 105 3.43 -8.12 -6.85
C VAL A 105 4.02 -8.74 -5.58
N ALA A 106 4.69 -9.89 -5.68
CA ALA A 106 5.38 -10.48 -4.54
C ALA A 106 6.51 -9.57 -4.01
N GLU A 107 7.26 -8.91 -4.89
CA GLU A 107 8.26 -7.92 -4.49
C GLU A 107 7.64 -6.73 -3.75
N SER A 108 6.53 -6.18 -4.27
CA SER A 108 5.74 -5.13 -3.61
C SER A 108 5.31 -5.52 -2.19
N LEU A 109 4.77 -6.74 -2.03
CA LEU A 109 4.36 -7.29 -0.74
C LEU A 109 5.55 -7.51 0.21
N ARG A 110 6.73 -7.88 -0.29
CA ARG A 110 7.92 -8.00 0.57
C ARG A 110 8.45 -6.65 1.04
N ARG A 111 8.37 -5.61 0.22
CA ARG A 111 8.75 -4.24 0.62
C ARG A 111 7.82 -3.64 1.67
N ASN A 112 6.54 -4.02 1.62
CA ASN A 112 5.52 -3.49 2.53
C ASN A 112 4.82 -4.64 3.25
N GLU A 113 5.30 -4.99 4.44
CA GLU A 113 4.78 -6.09 5.26
C GLU A 113 3.30 -5.91 5.66
N LEU A 114 2.81 -4.67 5.72
CA LEU A 114 1.41 -4.36 6.02
C LEU A 114 0.45 -4.69 4.88
N LEU A 115 0.94 -4.88 3.66
CA LEU A 115 0.04 -5.12 2.53
C LEU A 115 -0.44 -6.57 2.52
N VAL A 116 -1.66 -6.79 2.07
CA VAL A 116 -2.22 -8.10 1.77
C VAL A 116 -2.68 -8.09 0.32
N VAL A 117 -2.72 -9.26 -0.32
CA VAL A 117 -3.21 -9.43 -1.68
C VAL A 117 -4.42 -10.34 -1.70
N SER A 118 -5.49 -9.91 -2.35
CA SER A 118 -6.65 -10.74 -2.66
C SER A 118 -6.63 -11.11 -4.14
N VAL A 119 -6.69 -12.42 -4.43
CA VAL A 119 -6.61 -12.97 -5.78
C VAL A 119 -8.01 -13.34 -6.27
N SER A 120 -8.40 -12.75 -7.39
CA SER A 120 -9.59 -13.08 -8.17
C SER A 120 -9.16 -13.82 -9.43
N VAL A 121 -9.48 -15.11 -9.52
CA VAL A 121 -9.21 -15.89 -10.74
C VAL A 121 -10.34 -15.69 -11.76
N PRO A 122 -10.03 -15.67 -13.07
CA PRO A 122 -11.05 -15.53 -14.10
C PRO A 122 -11.95 -16.76 -14.12
N ALA A 123 -13.15 -16.60 -14.71
CA ALA A 123 -14.13 -17.68 -14.84
C ALA A 123 -13.51 -18.97 -15.41
N ALA A 124 -13.90 -20.09 -14.80
CA ALA A 124 -13.47 -21.44 -15.18
C ALA A 124 -14.70 -22.31 -15.47
N SER A 125 -14.50 -23.41 -16.20
CA SER A 125 -15.58 -24.35 -16.54
C SER A 125 -16.22 -25.00 -15.31
N ASP A 126 -15.47 -25.14 -14.22
CA ASP A 126 -15.92 -25.73 -12.97
C ASP A 126 -15.19 -25.12 -11.77
N ALA A 127 -15.76 -25.31 -10.59
CA ALA A 127 -15.21 -24.79 -9.33
C ALA A 127 -13.86 -25.43 -8.95
N ALA A 128 -13.61 -26.68 -9.36
CA ALA A 128 -12.35 -27.36 -9.07
C ALA A 128 -11.19 -26.75 -9.87
N LEU A 129 -11.41 -26.37 -11.12
CA LEU A 129 -10.44 -25.67 -11.96
C LEU A 129 -10.17 -24.25 -11.44
N ALA A 130 -11.22 -23.52 -11.04
CA ALA A 130 -11.05 -22.22 -10.39
C ALA A 130 -10.18 -22.35 -9.13
N LYS A 131 -10.45 -23.36 -8.28
CA LYS A 131 -9.63 -23.65 -7.10
C LYS A 131 -8.18 -23.97 -7.47
N ARG A 132 -7.94 -24.86 -8.44
CA ARG A 132 -6.58 -25.22 -8.90
C ARG A 132 -5.81 -24.00 -9.42
N ARG A 133 -6.47 -23.09 -10.14
CA ARG A 133 -5.89 -21.83 -10.61
C ARG A 133 -5.51 -20.92 -9.46
N HIS A 134 -6.39 -20.77 -8.48
CA HIS A 134 -6.10 -20.00 -7.29
C HIS A 134 -4.92 -20.59 -6.52
N ASP A 135 -4.93 -21.90 -6.28
CA ASP A 135 -3.84 -22.62 -5.62
C ASP A 135 -2.50 -22.46 -6.38
N ALA A 136 -2.53 -22.39 -7.72
CA ALA A 136 -1.33 -22.14 -8.53
C ALA A 136 -0.77 -20.73 -8.33
N VAL A 137 -1.63 -19.72 -8.29
CA VAL A 137 -1.22 -18.33 -8.01
C VAL A 137 -0.69 -18.21 -6.58
N ALA A 138 -1.39 -18.77 -5.59
CA ALA A 138 -0.97 -18.75 -4.20
C ALA A 138 0.38 -19.46 -4.00
N ARG A 139 0.59 -20.62 -4.62
CA ARG A 139 1.89 -21.32 -4.62
C ARG A 139 3.00 -20.51 -5.25
N HIS A 140 2.71 -19.80 -6.35
CA HIS A 140 3.70 -18.94 -6.99
C HIS A 140 4.14 -17.79 -6.08
N LEU A 141 3.18 -17.10 -5.43
CA LEU A 141 3.46 -16.04 -4.46
C LEU A 141 4.24 -16.57 -3.24
N ALA A 142 3.84 -17.73 -2.71
CA ALA A 142 4.53 -18.38 -1.61
C ALA A 142 5.98 -18.73 -1.96
N GLY A 143 6.22 -19.24 -3.18
CA GLY A 143 7.57 -19.50 -3.70
C GLY A 143 8.44 -18.24 -3.83
N ARG A 144 7.84 -17.05 -3.77
CA ARG A 144 8.53 -15.74 -3.73
C ARG A 144 8.55 -15.11 -2.33
N GLY A 145 8.27 -15.89 -1.29
CA GLY A 145 8.39 -15.47 0.11
C GLY A 145 7.20 -14.66 0.64
N VAL A 146 6.04 -14.71 -0.02
CA VAL A 146 4.81 -14.11 0.50
C VAL A 146 4.15 -15.10 1.47
N ALA A 147 3.90 -14.67 2.71
CA ALA A 147 3.24 -15.50 3.71
C ALA A 147 1.79 -15.84 3.27
N ALA A 148 1.36 -17.08 3.49
CA ALA A 148 0.01 -17.53 3.10
C ALA A 148 -1.10 -16.69 3.75
N ALA A 149 -0.91 -16.23 4.99
CA ALA A 149 -1.84 -15.36 5.70
C ALA A 149 -2.09 -14.00 5.00
N ARG A 150 -1.19 -13.58 4.10
CA ARG A 150 -1.29 -12.33 3.33
C ARG A 150 -1.93 -12.52 1.96
N VAL A 151 -2.29 -13.76 1.59
CA VAL A 151 -2.90 -14.10 0.31
C VAL A 151 -4.34 -14.54 0.56
N GLY A 152 -5.29 -13.69 0.19
CA GLY A 152 -6.72 -13.95 0.26
C GLY A 152 -7.33 -14.34 -1.09
N THR A 153 -8.59 -14.77 -1.04
CA THR A 153 -9.40 -15.07 -2.21
C THR A 153 -10.45 -13.99 -2.42
N SER A 154 -10.63 -13.56 -3.66
CA SER A 154 -11.72 -12.68 -4.08
C SER A 154 -12.59 -13.40 -5.11
N PRO A 155 -13.90 -13.14 -5.17
CA PRO A 155 -14.75 -13.65 -6.23
C PRO A 155 -14.23 -13.24 -7.61
N ALA A 156 -14.50 -14.08 -8.62
CA ALA A 156 -14.14 -13.83 -10.00
C ALA A 156 -14.74 -12.51 -10.50
N ASN A 157 -13.94 -11.69 -11.18
CA ASN A 157 -14.39 -10.43 -11.78
C ASN A 157 -14.26 -10.50 -13.31
N GLY A 158 -15.22 -11.19 -13.94
CA GLY A 158 -15.28 -11.32 -15.39
C GLY A 158 -14.12 -12.12 -16.00
N ALA A 159 -13.55 -11.60 -17.10
CA ALA A 159 -12.55 -12.28 -17.93
C ALA A 159 -11.09 -11.91 -17.60
N VAL A 160 -10.85 -11.31 -16.43
CA VAL A 160 -9.51 -10.93 -15.97
C VAL A 160 -9.14 -11.67 -14.70
N LEU A 161 -7.84 -11.95 -14.54
CA LEU A 161 -7.28 -12.26 -13.24
C LEU A 161 -7.02 -10.94 -12.51
N GLY A 162 -7.69 -10.72 -11.40
CA GLY A 162 -7.52 -9.53 -10.57
C GLY A 162 -6.65 -9.80 -9.35
N LEU A 163 -5.64 -8.97 -9.13
CA LEU A 163 -4.89 -8.90 -7.88
C LEU A 163 -5.22 -7.58 -7.21
N ARG A 164 -5.70 -7.64 -5.97
CA ARG A 164 -6.04 -6.45 -5.20
C ARG A 164 -5.11 -6.37 -3.99
N LEU A 165 -4.28 -5.34 -3.94
CA LEU A 165 -3.40 -5.06 -2.80
C LEU A 165 -4.09 -4.04 -1.90
N ALA A 166 -4.14 -4.33 -0.62
CA ALA A 166 -4.74 -3.48 0.41
C ALA A 166 -3.87 -3.50 1.66
N VAL A 167 -4.08 -2.56 2.57
CA VAL A 167 -3.47 -2.61 3.91
C VAL A 167 -4.23 -3.66 4.73
N GLY A 168 -3.52 -4.61 5.31
CA GLY A 168 -4.12 -5.65 6.15
C GLY A 168 -4.57 -5.09 7.50
N ASP A 169 -5.74 -5.53 7.94
CA ASP A 169 -6.21 -5.35 9.30
C ASP A 169 -5.48 -6.38 10.19
N ALA A 170 -4.39 -5.97 10.87
CA ALA A 170 -3.76 -6.82 11.89
C ALA A 170 -4.55 -6.80 13.20
#